data_AF-A0A512IP32-F1
#
_entry.id   AF-A0A512IP32-F1
#
_cell.length_a   1.000
_cell.length_b   1.000
_cell.length_c   1.000
_cell.angle_alpha   90.00
_cell.angle_beta   90.00
_cell.angle_gamma   90.00
#
_symmetry.space_group_name_H-M   'P 1'
#
loop_
_entity.id
_entity.type
_entity.pdbx_description
1 polymer ?
#
loop_
_entity_poly.entity_id
_entity_poly.type
_entity_poly.pdbx_seq_one_letter_code
_entity_poly.pdbx_strand_id
1 'polypeptide(L)'
;MTVLAPAAAIALAVRLLEAAGFAVTARNERGDSVYCRRSPDSPAIRVSNHARTPKQRQKHPDVVTSLVFRAPKTPEQVAVMVEDARRVCCGAAARRTPPDRDASRQG
;
A
#
# COMPACT_ATOMS: atom_id res chain seq x y z
N MET A 1 -14.55 -12.77 -19.48
CA MET A 1 -13.92 -12.15 -18.29
C MET A 1 -13.90 -10.64 -18.48
N THR A 2 -14.40 -9.88 -17.51
CA THR A 2 -14.44 -8.40 -17.60
C THR A 2 -13.12 -7.83 -17.12
N VAL A 3 -12.52 -6.97 -17.94
CA VAL A 3 -11.30 -6.23 -17.58
C VAL A 3 -11.66 -4.84 -17.06
N LEU A 4 -10.96 -4.40 -16.02
CA LEU A 4 -11.10 -3.07 -15.44
C LEU A 4 -10.10 -2.14 -16.09
N ALA A 5 -10.57 -0.95 -16.52
CA ALA A 5 -9.68 0.14 -16.88
C ALA A 5 -8.78 0.53 -15.68
N PRO A 6 -7.60 1.12 -15.90
CA PRO A 6 -6.68 1.54 -14.83
C PRO A 6 -7.33 2.25 -13.64
N ALA A 7 -8.22 3.22 -13.89
CA ALA A 7 -8.92 3.94 -12.82
C ALA A 7 -9.85 3.02 -12.00
N ALA A 8 -10.57 2.11 -12.65
CA ALA A 8 -11.44 1.14 -11.99
C ALA A 8 -10.62 0.10 -11.20
N ALA A 9 -9.45 -0.32 -11.71
CA ALA A 9 -8.53 -1.19 -11.00
C ALA A 9 -7.96 -0.51 -9.74
N ILE A 10 -7.61 0.78 -9.81
CA ILE A 10 -7.18 1.58 -8.65
C ILE A 10 -8.32 1.66 -7.61
N ALA A 11 -9.55 1.99 -8.03
CA ALA A 11 -10.69 2.07 -7.14
C ALA A 11 -11.03 0.73 -6.47
N LEU A 12 -10.90 -0.39 -7.19
CA LEU A 12 -11.04 -1.73 -6.60
C LEU A 12 -9.92 -2.02 -5.60
N ALA A 13 -8.66 -1.73 -5.96
CA ALA A 13 -7.52 -1.96 -5.06
C ALA A 13 -7.65 -1.18 -3.75
N VAL A 14 -8.10 0.08 -3.81
CA VAL A 14 -8.35 0.91 -2.63
C VAL A 14 -9.45 0.29 -1.75
N ARG A 15 -10.58 -0.12 -2.33
CA ARG A 15 -11.66 -0.78 -1.56
C ARG A 15 -11.20 -2.07 -0.88
N LEU A 16 -10.39 -2.88 -1.55
CA LEU A 16 -9.83 -4.11 -0.98
C LEU A 16 -8.86 -3.80 0.17
N LEU A 17 -8.07 -2.73 0.06
CA LEU A 17 -7.19 -2.27 1.14
C LEU A 17 -7.99 -1.72 2.33
N GLU A 18 -9.06 -0.97 2.09
CA GLU A 18 -9.97 -0.48 3.13
C GLU A 18 -10.66 -1.62 3.87
N ALA A 19 -11.19 -2.61 3.15
CA ALA A 19 -11.74 -3.84 3.74
C ALA A 19 -10.71 -4.64 4.55
N ALA A 20 -9.42 -4.50 4.21
CA ALA A 20 -8.31 -5.10 4.93
C ALA A 20 -7.82 -4.27 6.14
N GLY A 21 -8.47 -3.15 6.46
CA GLY A 21 -8.14 -2.28 7.58
C GLY A 21 -7.11 -1.19 7.29
N PHE A 22 -6.85 -0.87 6.01
CA PHE A 22 -6.02 0.28 5.63
C PHE A 22 -6.90 1.51 5.40
N ALA A 23 -6.55 2.63 6.00
CA ALA A 23 -7.17 3.92 5.72
C ALA A 23 -6.44 4.66 4.60
N VAL A 24 -7.18 5.37 3.76
CA VAL A 24 -6.60 6.32 2.80
C VAL A 24 -6.10 7.55 3.55
N THR A 25 -4.79 7.79 3.51
CA THR A 25 -4.15 8.92 4.22
C THR A 25 -3.83 10.09 3.31
N ALA A 26 -3.70 9.86 2.00
CA ALA A 26 -3.50 10.93 1.03
C ALA A 26 -4.00 10.51 -0.36
N ARG A 27 -4.48 11.48 -1.12
CA ARG A 27 -4.78 11.38 -2.56
C ARG A 27 -4.12 12.56 -3.25
N ASN A 28 -3.55 12.37 -4.43
CA ASN A 28 -3.13 13.50 -5.25
C ASN A 28 -4.35 14.16 -5.92
N GLU A 29 -4.25 15.46 -6.22
CA GLU A 29 -5.34 16.23 -6.84
C GLU A 29 -5.76 15.68 -8.20
N ARG A 30 -4.82 15.04 -8.92
CA ARG A 30 -5.09 14.36 -10.18
C ARG A 30 -5.82 13.02 -10.04
N GLY A 31 -6.01 12.50 -8.82
CA GLY A 31 -6.65 11.21 -8.53
C GLY A 31 -5.85 9.96 -8.93
N ASP A 32 -4.69 10.14 -9.54
CA ASP A 32 -3.82 9.08 -10.07
C ASP A 32 -2.99 8.33 -9.01
N SER A 33 -2.92 8.83 -7.78
CA SER A 33 -2.15 8.21 -6.68
C SER A 33 -2.91 8.29 -5.37
N VAL A 34 -3.11 7.13 -4.75
CA VAL A 34 -3.72 6.96 -3.45
C VAL A 34 -2.70 6.33 -2.51
N TYR A 35 -2.61 6.84 -1.29
CA TYR A 35 -1.73 6.32 -0.24
C TYR A 35 -2.59 5.75 0.86
N CYS A 36 -2.35 4.48 1.21
CA CYS A 36 -3.09 3.75 2.22
C CYS A 36 -2.14 3.30 3.34
N ARG A 37 -2.56 3.47 4.60
CA ARG A 37 -1.82 3.01 5.80
C ARG A 37 -2.76 2.30 6.75
N ARG A 38 -2.25 1.32 7.49
CA ARG A 38 -3.02 0.61 8.53
C ARG A 38 -3.16 1.42 9.82
N SER A 39 -2.17 2.25 10.13
CA SER A 39 -2.16 3.23 11.22
C SER A 39 -1.22 4.39 10.86
N PRO A 40 -1.27 5.54 11.55
CA PRO A 40 -0.44 6.71 11.24
C PRO A 40 1.07 6.40 11.15
N ASP A 41 1.54 5.51 12.03
CA ASP A 41 2.95 5.12 12.16
C ASP A 41 3.34 3.90 11.31
N SER A 42 2.36 3.26 10.67
CA SER A 42 2.61 2.14 9.77
C SER A 42 3.18 2.59 8.44
N PRO A 43 3.99 1.74 7.78
CA PRO A 43 4.39 1.97 6.41
C PRO A 43 3.18 2.12 5.48
N ALA A 44 3.38 2.86 4.39
CA ALA A 44 2.35 3.14 3.40
C ALA A 44 2.43 2.21 2.19
N ILE A 45 1.25 1.86 1.67
CA ILE A 45 1.06 1.28 0.34
C ILE A 45 0.60 2.40 -0.58
N ARG A 46 1.28 2.58 -1.71
CA ARG A 46 0.80 3.48 -2.77
C ARG A 46 0.08 2.69 -3.84
N VAL A 47 -1.05 3.20 -4.31
CA VAL A 47 -1.81 2.70 -5.46
C VAL A 47 -1.81 3.77 -6.54
N SER A 48 -1.41 3.45 -7.76
CA SER A 48 -1.31 4.45 -8.83
C SER A 48 -1.38 3.85 -10.23
N ASN A 49 -1.56 4.69 -11.25
CA ASN A 49 -1.37 4.33 -12.66
C ASN A 49 0.06 4.55 -13.16
N HIS A 50 1.01 5.03 -12.34
CA HIS A 50 2.40 5.25 -12.77
C HIS A 50 3.45 4.87 -11.71
N ALA A 51 4.57 4.34 -12.18
CA ALA A 51 5.73 4.00 -11.36
C ALA A 51 6.40 5.26 -10.78
N ARG A 52 7.03 5.11 -9.60
CA ARG A 52 7.87 6.15 -8.98
C ARG A 52 9.17 6.34 -9.77
N THR A 53 9.53 7.60 -10.03
CA THR A 53 10.91 7.95 -10.40
C THR A 53 11.84 7.84 -9.19
N PRO A 54 13.17 7.69 -9.38
CA PRO A 54 14.13 7.62 -8.26
C PRO A 54 14.02 8.80 -7.29
N LYS A 55 13.85 10.03 -7.82
CA LYS A 55 13.65 11.26 -7.03
C LYS A 55 12.40 11.21 -6.15
N GLN A 56 11.31 10.61 -6.64
CA GLN A 56 10.07 10.44 -5.87
C GLN A 56 10.19 9.36 -4.79
N ARG A 57 11.04 8.34 -4.99
CA ARG A 57 11.29 7.32 -3.96
C ARG A 57 11.98 7.91 -2.74
N GLN A 58 12.95 8.81 -2.95
CA GLN A 58 13.64 9.49 -1.86
C GLN A 58 12.73 10.39 -1.01
N LYS A 59 11.70 10.99 -1.62
CA LYS A 59 10.74 11.88 -0.92
C LYS A 59 9.70 11.15 -0.07
N HIS A 60 9.46 9.86 -0.33
CA HIS A 60 8.43 9.07 0.37
C HIS A 60 9.03 7.76 0.91
N PRO A 61 9.92 7.84 1.92
CA PRO A 61 10.59 6.67 2.51
C PRO A 61 9.63 5.79 3.34
N ASP A 62 8.47 6.31 3.68
CA ASP A 62 7.38 5.62 4.35
C ASP A 62 6.66 4.61 3.43
N VAL A 63 6.72 4.80 2.11
CA VAL A 63 6.05 3.92 1.14
C VAL A 63 6.90 2.70 0.80
N VAL A 64 6.55 1.56 1.39
CA VAL A 64 7.28 0.28 1.27
C VAL A 64 6.98 -0.49 -0.01
N THR A 65 5.79 -0.30 -0.59
CA THR A 65 5.42 -0.94 -1.86
C THR A 65 4.49 -0.06 -2.68
N SER A 66 4.42 -0.30 -3.99
CA SER A 66 3.61 0.48 -4.92
C SER A 66 2.89 -0.44 -5.90
N LEU A 67 1.57 -0.38 -5.90
CA LEU A 67 0.71 -1.01 -6.88
C LEU A 67 0.55 -0.08 -8.07
N VAL A 68 0.96 -0.54 -9.26
CA VAL A 68 0.94 0.25 -10.48
C VAL A 68 0.04 -0.41 -11.53
N PHE A 69 -1.10 0.21 -11.80
CA PHE A 69 -2.09 -0.25 -12.77
C PHE A 69 -2.02 0.61 -14.05
N ARG A 70 -1.15 0.22 -15.00
CA ARG A 70 -0.94 0.94 -16.28
C ARG A 70 -1.77 0.40 -17.44
N ALA A 71 -2.21 -0.85 -17.31
CA ALA A 71 -2.98 -1.56 -18.32
C ALA A 71 -4.23 -2.16 -17.67
N PRO A 72 -5.26 -2.51 -18.44
CA PRO A 72 -6.43 -3.17 -17.92
C PRO A 72 -6.08 -4.44 -17.14
N LYS A 73 -6.77 -4.68 -16.02
CA LYS A 73 -6.58 -5.85 -15.16
C LYS A 73 -7.91 -6.49 -14.85
N THR A 74 -7.93 -7.81 -14.71
CA THR A 74 -9.12 -8.48 -14.16
C THR A 74 -9.23 -8.20 -12.65
N PRO A 75 -10.43 -8.26 -12.06
CA PRO A 75 -10.60 -8.13 -10.61
C PRO A 75 -9.72 -9.10 -9.80
N GLU A 76 -9.53 -10.33 -10.29
CA GLU A 76 -8.72 -11.36 -9.64
C GLU A 76 -7.24 -10.97 -9.63
N GLN A 77 -6.73 -10.43 -10.76
CA GLN A 77 -5.37 -9.90 -10.81
C GLN A 77 -5.17 -8.74 -9.84
N VAL A 78 -6.16 -7.86 -9.72
CA VAL A 78 -6.12 -6.76 -8.73
C VAL A 78 -6.06 -7.33 -7.31
N ALA A 79 -6.88 -8.33 -6.99
CA ALA A 79 -6.90 -8.96 -5.67
C ALA A 79 -5.57 -9.62 -5.30
N VAL A 80 -4.96 -10.38 -6.22
CA VAL A 80 -3.63 -10.99 -6.02
C VAL A 80 -2.57 -9.92 -5.73
N MET A 81 -2.54 -8.87 -6.56
CA MET A 81 -1.58 -7.78 -6.37
C MET A 81 -1.76 -7.07 -5.02
N VAL A 82 -3.01 -6.84 -4.59
CA VAL A 82 -3.32 -6.24 -3.28
C VAL A 82 -2.82 -7.12 -2.14
N GLU A 83 -3.06 -8.43 -2.22
CA GLU A 83 -2.62 -9.36 -1.18
C GLU A 83 -1.09 -9.42 -1.04
N ASP A 84 -0.36 -9.44 -2.17
CA ASP A 84 1.11 -9.38 -2.15
C ASP A 84 1.60 -8.07 -1.51
N ALA A 85 0.99 -6.93 -1.86
CA ALA A 85 1.33 -5.65 -1.27
C ALA A 85 1.07 -5.60 0.24
N ARG A 86 -0.04 -6.20 0.71
CA ARG A 86 -0.35 -6.31 2.14
C ARG A 86 0.72 -7.10 2.88
N ARG A 87 1.14 -8.26 2.34
CA ARG A 87 2.19 -9.10 2.94
C ARG A 87 3.51 -8.35 3.07
N VAL A 88 3.93 -7.66 2.01
CA VAL A 88 5.13 -6.81 2.04
C VAL A 88 5.02 -5.72 3.10
N CYS A 89 3.87 -5.04 3.19
CA CYS A 89 3.64 -3.97 4.14
C CYS A 89 3.64 -4.46 5.60
N CYS A 90 2.93 -5.55 5.90
CA CYS A 90 2.89 -6.16 7.22
C CYS A 90 4.28 -6.67 7.65
N GLY A 91 5.02 -7.31 6.73
CA GLY A 91 6.39 -7.73 6.99
C GLY A 91 7.35 -6.56 7.24
N ALA A 92 7.15 -5.42 6.56
CA ALA A 92 7.93 -4.22 6.80
C ALA A 92 7.58 -3.55 8.14
N ALA A 93 6.31 -3.56 8.55
CA ALA A 93 5.89 -3.06 9.86
C ALA A 93 6.51 -3.89 11.00
N ALA A 94 6.47 -5.22 10.91
CA ALA A 94 7.07 -6.12 11.90
C ALA A 94 8.58 -5.91 12.09
N ARG A 95 9.31 -5.48 11.04
CA ARG A 95 10.75 -5.15 11.14
C ARG A 95 11.02 -3.77 11.75
N ARG A 96 10.04 -2.87 11.76
CA ARG A 96 10.17 -1.51 12.32
C ARG A 96 9.75 -1.44 13.79
N THR A 97 8.91 -2.37 14.24
CA THR A 97 8.67 -2.59 15.66
C THR A 97 9.86 -3.35 16.22
N PRO A 98 10.74 -2.74 17.05
CA PRO A 98 11.72 -3.53 17.78
C PRO A 98 10.97 -4.51 18.69
N PRO A 99 11.44 -5.75 18.85
CA PRO A 99 10.91 -6.62 19.89
C PRO A 99 11.06 -5.88 21.21
N ASP A 100 9.96 -5.78 21.94
CA ASP A 100 9.86 -5.12 23.23
C ASP A 100 11.05 -5.55 24.11
N ARG A 101 11.98 -4.63 24.37
CA ARG A 101 13.00 -4.81 25.41
C ARG A 101 12.39 -4.39 26.73
N ASP A 102 11.32 -5.06 27.13
CA ASP A 102 10.83 -5.00 28.49
C ASP A 102 10.46 -6.40 28.97
N ALA A 103 11.49 -7.13 29.36
CA ALA A 103 11.38 -8.25 30.28
C ALA A 103 12.54 -8.16 31.27
N SER A 104 12.20 -7.61 32.43
CA SER A 104 12.86 -7.82 33.72
C SER A 104 14.05 -6.91 34.04
N ARG A 105 13.72 -5.74 34.63
CA ARG A 105 14.34 -5.37 35.91
C ARG A 105 14.20 -6.56 36.86
N GLN A 106 15.26 -7.35 37.03
CA GLN A 106 15.41 -8.18 38.22
C GLN A 106 15.86 -7.26 39.36
N GLY A 107 15.05 -7.24 40.42
CA GLY A 107 15.41 -6.65 41.71
C GLY A 107 16.35 -7.54 42.50
#